data_AF-A0A661VW59-F1
#
_entry.id   AF-A0A661VW59-F1
#
_cell.length_a   1.000
_cell.length_b   1.000
_cell.length_c   1.000
_cell.angle_alpha   90.00
_cell.angle_beta   90.00
_cell.angle_gamma   90.00
#
_symmetry.space_group_name_H-M   'P 1'
#
loop_
_entity.id
_entity.type
_entity.pdbx_description
1 polymer ?
#
loop_
_entity_poly.entity_id
_entity_poly.type
_entity_poly.pdbx_seq_one_letter_code
_entity_poly.pdbx_strand_id
1 'polypeptide(L)' 'VDLNAATPEELRTLPGIGPQLAQRIVAYREEHGPFFLPQEITAVPGIGPPL' A
#
# COMPACT_ATOMS: atom_id res chain seq x y z
N VAL A 1 4.97 9.46 3.93
CA VAL A 1 5.41 8.06 3.76
C VAL A 1 5.49 7.79 2.28
N ASP A 2 6.62 7.31 1.77
CA ASP A 2 6.79 6.98 0.35
C ASP A 2 6.31 5.53 0.09
N LEU A 3 5.31 5.35 -0.77
CA LEU A 3 4.73 4.02 -1.05
C LEU A 3 5.72 3.05 -1.71
N ASN A 4 6.75 3.55 -2.40
CA ASN A 4 7.72 2.73 -3.13
C ASN A 4 8.93 2.33 -2.28
N ALA A 5 9.21 3.07 -1.20
CA ALA A 5 10.38 2.84 -0.36
C ALA A 5 10.05 2.48 1.09
N ALA A 6 8.87 2.88 1.60
CA ALA A 6 8.52 2.67 2.99
C ALA A 6 8.47 1.19 3.38
N THR A 7 8.87 0.92 4.61
CA THR A 7 8.69 -0.35 5.29
C THR A 7 7.23 -0.59 5.66
N PRO A 8 6.82 -1.84 5.94
CA PRO A 8 5.48 -2.12 6.46
C PRO A 8 5.14 -1.31 7.71
N GLU A 9 6.10 -1.08 8.61
CA GLU A 9 5.88 -0.32 9.84
C GLU A 9 5.64 1.18 9.57
N GLU A 10 6.36 1.77 8.61
CA GLU A 10 6.13 3.15 8.20
C GLU A 10 4.79 3.31 7.50
N LEU A 11 4.38 2.34 6.66
CA LEU A 11 3.07 2.34 6.00
C LEU A 11 1.91 2.28 6.99
N ARG A 12 2.08 1.60 8.14
CA ARG A 12 1.08 1.54 9.22
C ARG A 12 0.83 2.88 9.91
N THR A 13 1.67 3.89 9.70
CA THR A 13 1.41 5.25 10.19
C THR A 13 0.32 5.97 9.39
N LEU A 14 -0.06 5.42 8.22
CA LEU A 14 -1.12 5.97 7.39
C LEU A 14 -2.51 5.59 7.93
N PRO A 15 -3.47 6.52 7.92
CA PRO A 15 -4.83 6.25 8.39
C PRO A 15 -5.48 5.16 7.54
N GLY A 16 -6.08 4.17 8.20
CA GLY A 16 -6.74 3.04 7.54
C GLY A 16 -5.79 1.93 7.06
N ILE A 17 -4.47 2.07 7.22
CA ILE A 17 -3.50 1.03 6.84
C ILE A 17 -3.11 0.19 8.06
N GLY A 18 -3.77 -0.96 8.22
CA GLY A 18 -3.39 -1.97 9.20
C GLY A 18 -2.20 -2.84 8.76
N PRO A 19 -1.70 -3.73 9.64
CA PRO A 19 -0.53 -4.57 9.36
C PRO A 19 -0.70 -5.45 8.12
N GLN A 20 -1.89 -5.99 7.87
CA GLN A 20 -2.17 -6.78 6.67
C GLN A 20 -2.14 -5.94 5.39
N LEU A 21 -2.67 -4.72 5.42
CA LEU A 21 -2.66 -3.83 4.25
C LEU A 21 -1.25 -3.35 3.94
N ALA A 22 -0.47 -3.00 4.96
CA ALA A 22 0.93 -2.62 4.79
C ALA A 22 1.75 -3.73 4.10
N GLN A 23 1.58 -4.99 4.51
CA GLN A 23 2.23 -6.12 3.85
C GLN A 23 1.77 -6.28 2.39
N ARG A 24 0.47 -6.11 2.11
CA ARG A 24 -0.07 -6.19 0.75
C ARG A 24 0.48 -5.09 -0.16
N ILE A 25 0.65 -3.86 0.33
CA ILE A 25 1.25 -2.77 -0.44
C ILE A 25 2.68 -3.13 -0.86
N VAL A 26 3.48 -3.65 0.07
CA VAL A 26 4.87 -4.07 -0.22
C VAL A 26 4.90 -5.22 -1.21
N ALA A 27 4.09 -6.26 -1.00
CA ALA A 27 4.00 -7.38 -1.92
C ALA A 27 3.54 -6.94 -3.33
N TYR A 28 2.56 -6.03 -3.40
CA TYR A 28 2.06 -5.51 -4.66
C TYR A 28 3.14 -4.81 -5.46
N ARG A 29 3.92 -3.90 -4.84
CA ARG A 29 5.01 -3.21 -5.56
C ARG A 29 6.18 -4.13 -5.94
N GLU A 30 6.41 -5.20 -5.19
CA GLU A 30 7.43 -6.21 -5.51
C GLU A 30 7.00 -7.07 -6.72
N GLU A 31 5.72 -7.38 -6.85
CA GLU A 31 5.18 -8.21 -7.92
C GLU A 31 4.85 -7.42 -9.20
N HIS A 32 4.30 -6.21 -9.05
CA HIS A 32 3.76 -5.41 -10.17
C HIS A 32 4.69 -4.25 -10.57
N GLY A 33 5.74 -4.00 -9.78
CA GLY A 33 6.61 -2.84 -9.93
C GLY A 33 6.13 -1.62 -9.12
N PRO A 34 6.85 -0.50 -9.19
CA PRO A 34 6.57 0.68 -8.38
C PRO A 34 5.22 1.32 -8.76
N PHE A 35 4.62 2.02 -7.79
CA PHE A 35 3.50 2.93 -8.05
C PHE A 35 4.04 4.19 -8.74
N PHE A 36 3.51 4.52 -9.91
CA PHE A 36 3.79 5.74 -10.65
C PHE A 36 2.88 6.89 -10.20
N LEU A 37 1.66 6.56 -9.77
CA LEU A 37 0.68 7.51 -9.27
C LEU A 37 0.17 7.08 -7.90
N PRO A 38 -0.01 7.99 -6.93
CA PRO A 38 -0.53 7.65 -5.60
C PRO A 38 -1.88 6.92 -5.63
N GLN A 39 -2.72 7.18 -6.64
CA GLN A 39 -4.04 6.58 -6.80
C GLN A 39 -3.96 5.08 -7.14
N GLU A 40 -2.85 4.59 -7.72
CA GLU A 40 -2.66 3.18 -8.05
C GLU A 40 -2.66 2.28 -6.80
N ILE A 41 -2.52 2.87 -5.61
CA ILE A 41 -2.67 2.15 -4.34
C ILE A 41 -4.04 1.47 -4.20
N THR A 42 -5.09 1.94 -4.89
CA THR A 42 -6.42 1.29 -4.90
C THR A 42 -6.44 -0.03 -5.67
N ALA A 43 -5.40 -0.35 -6.44
CA ALA A 43 -5.27 -1.67 -7.06
C ALA A 43 -4.84 -2.75 -6.06
N VAL A 44 -4.35 -2.36 -4.87
CA VAL A 44 -4.00 -3.29 -3.79
C VAL A 44 -5.30 -3.85 -3.17
N PRO A 45 -5.50 -5.19 -3.14
CA PRO A 45 -6.71 -5.78 -2.60
C PRO A 45 -6.99 -5.39 -1.14
N GLY A 46 -8.17 -4.81 -0.91
CA GLY A 46 -8.58 -4.29 0.39
C GLY A 46 -8.28 -2.80 0.62
N ILE A 47 -7.71 -2.11 -0.37
CA ILE A 47 -7.62 -0.64 -0.40
C ILE A 47 -8.70 -0.10 -1.34
N GLY A 48 -9.60 0.72 -0.80
CA GLY A 48 -10.72 1.29 -1.52
C GLY A 48 -11.87 1.61 -0.56
N PRO A 49 -12.86 2.42 -0.98
CA PRO A 49 -14.05 2.63 -0.18
C PRO A 49 -14.72 1.27 0.13
N PRO A 50 -15.24 1.08 1.36
CA PRO A 50 -16.11 -0.06 1.62
C PRO A 50 -17.28 0.01 0.62
N LEU A 51 -17.59 -1.14 -0.01
CA LEU A 51 -18.77 -1.28 -0.85
C LEU A 51 -20.04 -0.95 -0.06
#